data_AF-A0A397BRY2-F1
#
_entry.id   AF-A0A397BRY2-F1
#
_cell.length_a   1.000
_cell.length_b   1.000
_cell.length_c   1.000
_cell.angle_alpha   90.00
_cell.angle_beta   90.00
_cell.angle_gamma   90.00
#
_symmetry.space_group_name_H-M   'P 1'
#
loop_
_entity.id
_entity.type
_entity.pdbx_description
1 polymer ?
#
loop_
_entity_poly.entity_id
_entity_poly.type
_entity_poly.pdbx_seq_one_letter_code
_entity_poly.pdbx_strand_id
1 'polypeptide(L)'
;MAMNMGSPAELSALVQVLQHTLSPHAAPRRAAELQLKEITKQPNGPLLLLNVLRTPDVELGVRLAASIAFKNLVKKEWDPESEGCIVPECKALVKTHIVSLMCDMPDTLMKQLSAALFTIGEYDFPDQWPELLPQIVEKLGDPTSDLRTVNGMLETSNAIFKRFRHAFKSDALYKELLYCLMQFQAPLLHLFTAMTHQLQHPTPSTDLRGLATALRTMCRIFFSLNWQDLPEFFEDHIAAWMQAFEFLLRLDLAQLVDADNDDEADVMTLLHSAVLENVLIYAEKYEEEFAPFVSGFTHVIWQKVTTLSQMPKHDHVAAKSMKFLRSIAMQQGTTALFQQNDVLSELCNNIVVRNLQLRESDVELFEDNPLEYIRRDIEGNDGDSRRSAAIELLRGLRQKYDDAVSRICLSTITSLLQEYSASPQTKWMQKDVAINLVTALAAVKQTRARGVSEVHPKVPLLDIFNSHILPQLQQRQDTSPTAHLLTAGALKFVATFRNQLPVAVLSTLFPLL
;
A
#
# COMPACT_ATOMS: atom_id res chain seq x y z
N MET A 1 25.11 23.10 -33.23
CA MET A 1 25.55 21.69 -33.26
C MET A 1 24.30 20.86 -33.03
N ALA A 2 23.96 19.92 -33.92
CA ALA A 2 22.72 19.15 -33.77
C ALA A 2 22.75 18.36 -32.46
N MET A 3 21.70 18.46 -31.64
CA MET A 3 21.58 17.64 -30.43
C MET A 3 21.53 16.16 -30.83
N ASN A 4 22.49 15.39 -30.33
CA ASN A 4 22.62 13.97 -30.60
C ASN A 4 22.85 13.21 -29.28
N MET A 5 22.81 11.88 -29.36
CA MET A 5 23.05 10.98 -28.21
C MET A 5 24.53 10.91 -27.78
N GLY A 6 25.35 11.88 -28.17
CA GLY A 6 26.79 11.91 -27.94
C GLY A 6 27.61 11.07 -28.91
N SER A 7 28.88 11.43 -29.02
CA SER A 7 29.92 10.64 -29.69
C SER A 7 30.31 9.41 -28.85
N PRO A 8 30.88 8.35 -29.47
CA PRO A 8 31.37 7.19 -28.73
C PRO A 8 32.41 7.54 -27.65
N ALA A 9 33.21 8.59 -27.87
CA ALA A 9 34.19 9.07 -26.90
C ALA A 9 33.53 9.68 -25.66
N GLU A 10 32.49 10.50 -25.85
CA GLU A 10 31.71 11.09 -24.74
C GLU A 10 30.98 9.99 -23.94
N LEU A 11 30.42 9.00 -24.63
CA LEU A 11 29.77 7.86 -23.99
C LEU A 11 30.78 7.06 -23.13
N SER A 12 31.94 6.73 -23.68
CA SER A 12 32.99 6.01 -22.94
C SER A 12 33.49 6.80 -21.73
N ALA A 13 33.63 8.12 -21.85
CA ALA A 13 34.04 8.98 -20.75
C ALA A 13 32.96 9.01 -19.65
N LEU A 14 31.68 9.14 -20.02
CA LEU A 14 30.57 9.11 -19.06
C LEU A 14 30.46 7.76 -18.35
N VAL A 15 30.63 6.65 -19.06
CA VAL A 15 30.65 5.30 -18.47
C VAL A 15 31.74 5.18 -17.42
N GLN A 16 32.95 5.68 -17.69
CA GLN A 16 34.05 5.69 -16.70
C GLN A 16 33.73 6.56 -15.49
N VAL A 17 33.15 7.76 -15.68
CA VAL A 17 32.73 8.62 -14.57
C VAL A 17 31.70 7.91 -13.70
N LEU A 18 30.68 7.30 -14.31
CA LEU A 18 29.65 6.55 -13.59
C LEU A 18 30.22 5.35 -12.84
N GLN A 19 31.17 4.62 -13.43
CA GLN A 19 31.89 3.54 -12.74
C GLN A 19 32.60 4.06 -11.47
N HIS A 20 33.28 5.20 -11.55
CA HIS A 20 33.94 5.79 -10.39
C HIS A 20 32.97 6.29 -9.31
N THR A 21 31.72 6.64 -9.65
CA THR A 21 30.69 6.97 -8.64
C THR A 21 30.32 5.77 -7.76
N LEU A 22 30.58 4.55 -8.24
CA LEU A 22 30.33 3.30 -7.51
C LEU A 22 31.55 2.85 -6.67
N SER A 23 32.63 3.62 -6.65
CA SER A 23 33.85 3.26 -5.91
C SER A 23 33.61 3.21 -4.40
N PRO A 24 34.16 2.21 -3.67
CA PRO A 24 34.09 2.16 -2.21
C PRO A 24 34.87 3.33 -1.55
N HIS A 25 35.86 3.90 -2.25
CA HIS A 25 36.69 4.99 -1.73
C HIS A 25 36.01 6.36 -1.90
N ALA A 26 36.03 7.18 -0.85
CA ALA A 26 35.34 8.48 -0.84
C ALA A 26 35.92 9.51 -1.83
N ALA A 27 37.24 9.56 -1.97
CA ALA A 27 37.91 10.54 -2.85
C ALA A 27 37.54 10.37 -4.34
N PRO A 28 37.70 9.19 -4.98
CA PRO A 28 37.34 9.02 -6.39
C PRO A 28 35.84 9.20 -6.63
N ARG A 29 34.99 8.74 -5.72
CA ARG A 29 33.55 8.92 -5.80
C ARG A 29 33.12 10.39 -5.81
N ARG A 30 33.65 11.21 -4.88
CA ARG A 30 33.35 12.66 -4.84
C ARG A 30 33.83 13.39 -6.10
N ALA A 31 35.02 13.04 -6.60
CA ALA A 31 35.53 13.60 -7.84
C ALA A 31 34.63 13.23 -9.04
N ALA A 32 34.20 11.98 -9.12
CA ALA A 32 33.28 11.51 -10.16
C ALA A 32 31.89 12.14 -10.07
N GLU A 33 31.34 12.34 -8.88
CA GLU A 33 30.06 13.04 -8.70
C GLU A 33 30.12 14.50 -9.17
N LEU A 34 31.23 15.20 -8.93
CA LEU A 34 31.46 16.55 -9.44
C LEU A 34 31.57 16.56 -10.96
N GLN A 35 32.35 15.63 -11.55
CA GLN A 35 32.46 15.49 -13.00
C GLN A 35 31.11 15.15 -13.65
N LEU A 36 30.34 14.25 -13.04
CA LEU A 36 29.01 13.88 -13.52
C LEU A 36 28.09 15.11 -13.56
N LYS A 37 28.10 15.95 -12.51
CA LYS A 37 27.34 17.21 -12.49
C LYS A 37 27.72 18.14 -13.63
N GLU A 38 29.00 18.26 -13.95
CA GLU A 38 29.46 19.09 -15.07
C GLU A 38 29.05 18.52 -16.43
N ILE A 39 29.11 17.19 -16.60
CA ILE A 39 28.64 16.52 -17.83
C ILE A 39 27.13 16.70 -17.99
N THR A 40 26.35 16.56 -16.91
CA THR A 40 24.88 16.69 -16.98
C THR A 40 24.40 18.11 -17.25
N LYS A 41 25.21 19.13 -16.95
CA LYS A 41 24.92 20.54 -17.30
C LYS A 41 25.04 20.82 -18.80
N GLN A 42 25.69 19.93 -19.57
CA GLN A 42 25.78 20.09 -21.00
C GLN A 42 24.38 19.95 -21.62
N PRO A 43 24.06 20.67 -22.72
CA PRO A 43 22.73 20.62 -23.32
C PRO A 43 22.25 19.20 -23.66
N ASN A 44 23.15 18.32 -24.11
CA ASN A 44 22.87 16.91 -24.44
C ASN A 44 23.02 15.95 -23.24
N GLY A 45 23.29 16.45 -22.03
CA GLY A 45 23.49 15.65 -20.81
C GLY A 45 22.41 14.60 -20.56
N PRO A 46 21.11 14.95 -20.60
CA PRO A 46 20.02 13.96 -20.46
C PRO A 46 20.09 12.84 -21.51
N LEU A 47 20.41 13.17 -22.76
CA LEU A 47 20.50 12.22 -23.87
C LEU A 47 21.70 11.29 -23.73
N LEU A 48 22.84 11.79 -23.23
CA LEU A 48 24.01 10.98 -22.93
C LEU A 48 23.67 9.89 -21.89
N LEU A 49 22.93 10.26 -20.85
CA LEU A 49 22.48 9.30 -19.83
C LEU A 49 21.55 8.25 -20.43
N LEU A 50 20.59 8.63 -21.26
CA LEU A 50 19.72 7.68 -21.97
C LEU A 50 20.52 6.75 -22.90
N ASN A 51 21.59 7.25 -23.53
CA ASN A 51 22.44 6.43 -24.40
C ASN A 51 23.22 5.36 -23.61
N VAL A 52 23.68 5.69 -22.40
CA VAL A 52 24.28 4.69 -21.48
C VAL A 52 23.27 3.58 -21.18
N LEU A 53 22.00 3.93 -20.91
CA LEU A 53 20.95 2.95 -20.62
C LEU A 53 20.67 2.02 -21.79
N ARG A 54 20.76 2.52 -23.02
CA ARG A 54 20.53 1.75 -24.25
C ARG A 54 21.68 0.81 -24.60
N THR A 55 22.88 1.06 -24.08
CA THR A 55 24.08 0.31 -24.46
C THR A 55 24.13 -1.02 -23.70
N PRO A 56 23.97 -2.18 -24.36
CA PRO A 56 23.86 -3.47 -23.69
C PRO A 56 25.17 -3.93 -23.04
N ASP A 57 26.32 -3.51 -23.58
CA ASP A 57 27.65 -3.87 -23.11
C ASP A 57 28.05 -3.16 -21.80
N VAL A 58 27.25 -2.19 -21.35
CA VAL A 58 27.50 -1.48 -20.09
C VAL A 58 26.94 -2.30 -18.93
N GLU A 59 27.75 -2.49 -17.90
CA GLU A 59 27.38 -3.20 -16.69
C GLU A 59 26.10 -2.63 -16.05
N LEU A 60 25.24 -3.52 -15.52
CA LEU A 60 23.96 -3.13 -14.91
C LEU A 60 24.10 -2.10 -13.79
N GLY A 61 25.14 -2.19 -12.96
CA GLY A 61 25.39 -1.21 -11.89
C GLY A 61 25.61 0.21 -12.42
N VAL A 62 26.33 0.33 -13.54
CA VAL A 62 26.61 1.61 -14.21
C VAL A 62 25.35 2.14 -14.89
N ARG A 63 24.57 1.28 -15.55
CA ARG A 63 23.27 1.64 -16.12
C ARG A 63 22.30 2.10 -15.03
N LEU A 64 22.31 1.46 -13.86
CA LEU A 64 21.51 1.88 -12.72
C LEU A 64 21.92 3.27 -12.22
N ALA A 65 23.22 3.52 -12.07
CA ALA A 65 23.74 4.85 -11.73
C ALA A 65 23.31 5.92 -12.74
N ALA A 66 23.39 5.62 -14.04
CA ALA A 66 22.92 6.52 -15.11
C ALA A 66 21.43 6.82 -15.00
N SER A 67 20.59 5.80 -14.73
CA SER A 67 19.14 5.98 -14.61
C SER A 67 18.76 6.82 -13.38
N ILE A 68 19.48 6.66 -12.27
CA ILE A 68 19.30 7.47 -11.06
C ILE A 68 19.71 8.92 -11.31
N ALA A 69 20.85 9.13 -11.97
CA ALA A 69 21.31 10.46 -12.37
C ALA A 69 20.30 11.15 -13.30
N PHE A 70 19.78 10.42 -14.29
CA PHE A 70 18.75 10.93 -15.22
C PHE A 70 17.47 11.32 -14.48
N LYS A 71 16.95 10.45 -13.61
CA LYS A 71 15.77 10.74 -12.78
C LYS A 71 15.97 12.00 -11.93
N ASN A 72 17.12 12.12 -11.25
CA ASN A 72 17.41 13.27 -10.41
C ASN A 72 17.57 14.56 -11.21
N LEU A 73 18.14 14.48 -12.42
CA LEU A 73 18.25 15.59 -13.35
C LEU A 73 16.88 16.08 -13.80
N VAL A 74 16.01 15.16 -14.26
CA VAL A 74 14.62 15.48 -14.63
C VAL A 74 13.87 16.11 -13.45
N LYS A 75 13.98 15.54 -12.24
CA LYS A 75 13.33 16.08 -11.04
C LYS A 75 13.75 17.52 -10.73
N LYS A 76 14.99 17.89 -11.03
CA LYS A 76 15.56 19.20 -10.69
C LYS A 76 15.42 20.23 -11.80
N GLU A 77 15.51 19.80 -13.07
CA GLU A 77 15.75 20.70 -14.21
C GLU A 77 14.72 20.52 -15.34
N TRP A 78 13.63 19.75 -15.13
CA TRP A 78 12.54 19.67 -16.11
C TRP A 78 11.53 20.82 -16.00
N ASP A 79 11.32 21.37 -14.81
CA ASP A 79 10.42 22.51 -14.61
C ASP A 79 10.90 23.73 -15.43
N PRO A 80 10.05 24.35 -16.28
CA PRO A 80 10.36 25.59 -16.98
C PRO A 80 10.86 26.73 -16.08
N GLU A 81 10.46 26.77 -14.81
CA GLU A 81 10.86 27.80 -13.85
C GLU A 81 12.23 27.51 -13.18
N SER A 82 12.80 26.32 -13.37
CA SER A 82 14.06 25.94 -12.73
C SER A 82 15.29 26.59 -13.37
N GLU A 83 16.21 27.04 -12.51
CA GLU A 83 17.54 27.49 -12.95
C GLU A 83 18.31 26.34 -13.62
N GLY A 84 18.68 26.52 -14.89
CA GLY A 84 19.32 25.47 -15.69
C GLY A 84 18.35 24.49 -16.33
N CYS A 85 17.09 24.88 -16.56
CA CYS A 85 16.08 24.07 -17.23
C CYS A 85 16.63 23.41 -18.52
N ILE A 86 16.28 22.13 -18.69
CA ILE A 86 16.61 21.35 -19.89
C ILE A 86 15.99 22.04 -21.11
N VAL A 87 16.81 22.30 -22.13
CA VAL A 87 16.39 23.01 -23.33
C VAL A 87 15.28 22.26 -24.09
N PRO A 88 14.33 22.97 -24.74
CA PRO A 88 13.17 22.36 -25.38
C PRO A 88 13.51 21.26 -26.41
N GLU A 89 14.59 21.44 -27.18
CA GLU A 89 15.05 20.46 -28.17
C GLU A 89 15.48 19.15 -27.52
N CYS A 90 16.11 19.22 -26.34
CA CYS A 90 16.49 18.05 -25.55
C CYS A 90 15.27 17.36 -24.98
N LYS A 91 14.32 18.14 -24.44
CA LYS A 91 13.05 17.59 -23.93
C LYS A 91 12.31 16.81 -25.01
N ALA A 92 12.21 17.36 -26.23
CA ALA A 92 11.58 16.67 -27.35
C ALA A 92 12.26 15.32 -27.66
N LEU A 93 13.59 15.27 -27.72
CA LEU A 93 14.33 14.03 -27.97
C LEU A 93 14.22 13.02 -26.83
N VAL A 94 14.24 13.50 -25.57
CA VAL A 94 14.01 12.65 -24.39
C VAL A 94 12.63 11.99 -24.48
N LYS A 95 11.59 12.76 -24.81
CA LYS A 95 10.22 12.27 -25.00
C LYS A 95 10.15 11.18 -26.07
N THR A 96 10.83 11.34 -27.20
CA THR A 96 10.89 10.34 -28.27
C THR A 96 11.56 9.02 -27.84
N HIS A 97 12.57 9.07 -26.96
CA HIS A 97 13.36 7.88 -26.62
C HIS A 97 12.90 7.16 -25.34
N ILE A 98 12.38 7.89 -24.35
CA ILE A 98 12.12 7.32 -23.01
C ILE A 98 11.10 6.18 -23.04
N VAL A 99 10.04 6.29 -23.84
CA VAL A 99 8.96 5.30 -23.92
C VAL A 99 9.47 3.97 -24.50
N SER A 100 10.24 4.03 -25.60
CA SER A 100 10.87 2.85 -26.19
C SER A 100 11.87 2.21 -25.22
N LEU A 101 12.69 3.02 -24.54
CA LEU A 101 13.67 2.50 -23.59
C LEU A 101 13.00 1.75 -22.43
N MET A 102 11.87 2.23 -21.92
CA MET A 102 11.15 1.56 -20.83
C MET A 102 10.74 0.13 -21.19
N CYS A 103 10.43 -0.16 -22.47
CA CYS A 103 10.06 -1.50 -22.92
C CYS A 103 11.25 -2.46 -22.95
N ASP A 104 12.44 -1.94 -23.27
CA ASP A 104 13.66 -2.72 -23.43
C ASP A 104 14.49 -2.85 -22.14
N MET A 105 14.11 -2.15 -21.07
CA MET A 105 14.85 -2.11 -19.80
C MET A 105 14.43 -3.22 -18.82
N PRO A 106 15.34 -3.75 -17.99
CA PRO A 106 14.98 -4.62 -16.86
C PRO A 106 14.26 -3.81 -15.77
N ASP A 107 13.51 -4.51 -14.90
CA ASP A 107 12.63 -3.90 -13.88
C ASP A 107 13.29 -2.82 -13.02
N THR A 108 14.56 -3.03 -12.61
CA THR A 108 15.30 -2.08 -11.76
C THR A 108 15.51 -0.73 -12.45
N LEU A 109 15.82 -0.73 -13.74
CA LEU A 109 15.99 0.47 -14.56
C LEU A 109 14.63 1.07 -14.94
N MET A 110 13.67 0.22 -15.27
CA MET A 110 12.30 0.64 -15.60
C MET A 110 11.66 1.45 -14.45
N LYS A 111 11.86 1.04 -13.19
CA LYS A 111 11.37 1.80 -12.01
C LYS A 111 11.96 3.22 -11.94
N GLN A 112 13.25 3.40 -12.25
CA GLN A 112 13.86 4.75 -12.26
C GLN A 112 13.35 5.61 -13.42
N LEU A 113 13.17 5.01 -14.60
CA LEU A 113 12.59 5.71 -15.76
C LEU A 113 11.11 6.08 -15.55
N SER A 114 10.31 5.20 -14.93
CA SER A 114 8.92 5.48 -14.53
C SER A 114 8.83 6.67 -13.58
N ALA A 115 9.76 6.78 -12.62
CA ALA A 115 9.84 7.94 -11.73
C ALA A 115 10.23 9.24 -12.46
N ALA A 116 11.14 9.17 -13.43
CA ALA A 116 11.48 10.33 -14.26
C ALA A 116 10.29 10.74 -15.14
N LEU A 117 9.62 9.77 -15.77
CA LEU A 117 8.45 10.00 -16.61
C LEU A 117 7.28 10.62 -15.82
N PHE A 118 7.08 10.22 -14.57
CA PHE A 118 6.09 10.87 -13.71
C PHE A 118 6.31 12.38 -13.66
N THR A 119 7.54 12.81 -13.38
CA THR A 119 7.88 14.24 -13.36
C THR A 119 7.72 14.87 -14.74
N ILE A 120 8.15 14.21 -15.82
CA ILE A 120 7.95 14.76 -17.18
C ILE A 120 6.45 14.98 -17.45
N GLY A 121 5.62 14.01 -17.07
CA GLY A 121 4.18 14.06 -17.24
C GLY A 121 3.53 15.23 -16.50
N GLU A 122 4.03 15.59 -15.31
CA GLU A 122 3.51 16.73 -14.52
C GLU A 122 3.58 18.06 -15.27
N TYR A 123 4.60 18.28 -16.10
CA TYR A 123 4.79 19.52 -16.84
C TYR A 123 4.32 19.46 -18.29
N ASP A 124 4.52 18.31 -18.95
CA ASP A 124 4.36 18.23 -20.40
C ASP A 124 3.03 17.59 -20.84
N PHE A 125 2.41 16.74 -20.02
CA PHE A 125 1.19 16.04 -20.40
C PHE A 125 -0.06 16.75 -19.87
N PRO A 126 -1.13 16.92 -20.69
CA PRO A 126 -1.29 16.40 -22.05
C PRO A 126 -0.85 17.39 -23.15
N ASP A 127 -0.85 18.69 -22.86
CA ASP A 127 -0.85 19.73 -23.89
C ASP A 127 0.47 19.81 -24.69
N GLN A 128 1.62 19.54 -24.06
CA GLN A 128 2.95 19.55 -24.70
C GLN A 128 3.43 18.16 -25.13
N TRP A 129 2.60 17.13 -24.93
CA TRP A 129 2.90 15.76 -25.34
C TRP A 129 1.62 14.94 -25.64
N PRO A 130 0.79 15.40 -26.60
CA PRO A 130 -0.51 14.76 -26.86
C PRO A 130 -0.38 13.34 -27.42
N GLU A 131 0.67 13.05 -28.18
CA GLU A 131 0.86 11.74 -28.84
C GLU A 131 1.21 10.59 -27.87
N LEU A 132 1.53 10.88 -26.61
CA LEU A 132 1.98 9.87 -25.65
C LEU A 132 0.93 8.76 -25.44
N LEU A 133 -0.33 9.12 -25.14
CA LEU A 133 -1.38 8.12 -24.93
C LEU A 133 -1.74 7.34 -26.19
N PRO A 134 -1.94 7.97 -27.36
CA PRO A 134 -2.16 7.24 -28.61
C PRO A 134 -1.07 6.21 -28.91
N GLN A 135 0.21 6.57 -28.76
CA GLN A 135 1.33 5.65 -28.98
C GLN A 135 1.32 4.47 -28.00
N ILE A 136 0.99 4.72 -26.73
CA ILE A 136 0.86 3.66 -25.72
C ILE A 136 -0.30 2.72 -26.09
N VAL A 137 -1.47 3.27 -26.40
CA VAL A 137 -2.68 2.49 -26.73
C VAL A 137 -2.45 1.62 -27.97
N GLU A 138 -1.79 2.15 -28.99
CA GLU A 138 -1.40 1.39 -30.19
C GLU A 138 -0.53 0.19 -29.81
N LYS A 139 0.49 0.39 -28.97
CA LYS A 139 1.38 -0.69 -28.51
C LYS A 139 0.70 -1.71 -27.61
N LEU A 140 -0.25 -1.29 -26.78
CA LEU A 140 -1.05 -2.19 -25.94
C LEU A 140 -2.03 -3.02 -26.77
N GLY A 141 -2.53 -2.48 -27.88
CA GLY A 141 -3.45 -3.17 -28.79
C GLY A 141 -2.78 -4.08 -29.83
N ASP A 142 -1.46 -3.97 -30.00
CA ASP A 142 -0.69 -4.79 -30.95
C ASP A 142 -0.56 -6.24 -30.46
N PRO A 143 -1.14 -7.24 -31.16
CA PRO A 143 -1.04 -8.65 -30.77
C PRO A 143 0.37 -9.22 -30.81
N THR A 144 1.32 -8.53 -31.45
CA THR A 144 2.73 -8.93 -31.54
C THR A 144 3.58 -8.41 -30.37
N SER A 145 3.03 -7.51 -29.55
CA SER A 145 3.70 -7.00 -28.36
C SER A 145 3.94 -8.10 -27.35
N ASP A 146 5.20 -8.27 -26.93
CA ASP A 146 5.54 -9.18 -25.85
C ASP A 146 5.09 -8.63 -24.49
N LEU A 147 4.97 -9.52 -23.51
CA LEU A 147 4.44 -9.17 -22.19
C LEU A 147 5.34 -8.17 -21.44
N ARG A 148 6.62 -8.13 -21.78
CA ARG A 148 7.57 -7.15 -21.25
C ARG A 148 7.25 -5.74 -21.76
N THR A 149 7.06 -5.58 -23.07
CA THR A 149 6.64 -4.31 -23.68
C THR A 149 5.32 -3.85 -23.09
N VAL A 150 4.34 -4.77 -22.96
CA VAL A 150 3.04 -4.44 -22.36
C VAL A 150 3.20 -3.96 -20.91
N ASN A 151 4.00 -4.64 -20.08
CA ASN A 151 4.26 -4.21 -18.72
C ASN A 151 4.95 -2.82 -18.66
N GLY A 152 5.91 -2.57 -19.55
CA GLY A 152 6.55 -1.25 -19.67
C GLY A 152 5.54 -0.14 -19.97
N MET A 153 4.67 -0.36 -20.96
CA MET A 153 3.61 0.56 -21.37
C MET A 153 2.57 0.81 -20.27
N LEU A 154 2.19 -0.24 -19.53
CA LEU A 154 1.30 -0.11 -18.37
C LEU A 154 1.95 0.68 -17.23
N GLU A 155 3.23 0.46 -16.96
CA GLU A 155 3.94 1.21 -15.91
C GLU A 155 4.12 2.69 -16.30
N THR A 156 4.42 2.98 -17.57
CA THR A 156 4.39 4.33 -18.16
C THR A 156 3.03 4.99 -17.94
N SER A 157 1.94 4.28 -18.27
CA SER A 157 0.56 4.78 -18.09
C SER A 157 0.23 5.04 -16.61
N ASN A 158 0.58 4.10 -15.74
CA ASN A 158 0.35 4.21 -14.30
C ASN A 158 1.13 5.38 -13.69
N ALA A 159 2.35 5.64 -14.17
CA ALA A 159 3.12 6.82 -13.78
C ALA A 159 2.35 8.10 -14.09
N ILE A 160 1.78 8.24 -15.29
CA ILE A 160 1.02 9.43 -15.68
C ILE A 160 -0.27 9.57 -14.85
N PHE A 161 -1.04 8.50 -14.70
CA PHE A 161 -2.38 8.58 -14.10
C PHE A 161 -2.38 8.70 -12.59
N LYS A 162 -1.34 8.23 -11.87
CA LYS A 162 -1.32 8.30 -10.39
C LYS A 162 -1.41 9.72 -9.83
N ARG A 163 -1.05 10.75 -10.60
CA ARG A 163 -1.18 12.16 -10.16
C ARG A 163 -2.63 12.57 -9.90
N PHE A 164 -3.59 11.95 -10.59
CA PHE A 164 -5.01 12.21 -10.38
C PHE A 164 -5.44 11.88 -8.95
N ARG A 165 -4.68 11.06 -8.21
CA ARG A 165 -4.95 10.74 -6.80
C ARG A 165 -4.66 11.90 -5.84
N HIS A 166 -3.77 12.80 -6.22
CA HIS A 166 -3.26 13.88 -5.36
C HIS A 166 -3.69 15.26 -5.85
N ALA A 167 -4.25 15.35 -7.05
CA ALA A 167 -4.71 16.60 -7.64
C ALA A 167 -6.02 17.10 -7.02
N PHE A 168 -6.12 18.41 -6.83
CA PHE A 168 -7.37 19.07 -6.44
C PHE A 168 -8.32 19.18 -7.63
N LYS A 169 -9.61 19.06 -7.34
CA LYS A 169 -10.68 19.20 -8.34
C LYS A 169 -10.59 20.57 -9.03
N SER A 170 -10.50 20.56 -10.36
CA SER A 170 -10.51 21.75 -11.21
C SER A 170 -10.98 21.37 -12.61
N ASP A 171 -11.52 22.34 -13.36
CA ASP A 171 -11.97 22.11 -14.73
C ASP A 171 -10.83 21.64 -15.65
N ALA A 172 -9.62 22.17 -15.43
CA ALA A 172 -8.41 21.74 -16.13
C ALA A 172 -8.10 20.26 -15.88
N LEU A 173 -8.16 19.82 -14.62
CA LEU A 173 -7.98 18.41 -14.24
C LEU A 173 -9.04 17.51 -14.88
N TYR A 174 -10.31 17.91 -14.84
CA TYR A 174 -11.39 17.11 -15.42
C TYR A 174 -11.29 17.01 -16.95
N LYS A 175 -10.87 18.09 -17.63
CA LYS A 175 -10.61 18.06 -19.07
C LYS A 175 -9.48 17.10 -19.43
N GLU A 176 -8.40 17.11 -18.65
CA GLU A 176 -7.29 16.17 -18.84
C GLU A 176 -7.71 14.73 -18.55
N LEU A 177 -8.44 14.50 -17.44
CA LEU A 177 -8.94 13.18 -17.08
C LEU A 177 -9.87 12.65 -18.16
N LEU A 178 -10.77 13.48 -18.70
CA LEU A 178 -11.65 13.11 -19.80
C LEU A 178 -10.87 12.71 -21.06
N TYR A 179 -9.82 13.46 -21.42
CA TYR A 179 -8.92 13.07 -22.51
C TYR A 179 -8.31 11.67 -22.27
N CYS A 180 -7.83 11.40 -21.05
CA CYS A 180 -7.26 10.10 -20.70
C CYS A 180 -8.30 8.98 -20.77
N LEU A 181 -9.50 9.22 -20.23
CA LEU A 181 -10.60 8.26 -20.22
C LEU A 181 -11.00 7.87 -21.65
N MET A 182 -11.23 8.87 -22.52
CA MET A 182 -11.64 8.64 -23.91
C MET A 182 -10.65 7.77 -24.69
N GLN A 183 -9.35 7.90 -24.41
CA GLN A 183 -8.31 7.13 -25.09
C GLN A 183 -8.07 5.75 -24.45
N PHE A 184 -8.19 5.63 -23.13
CA PHE A 184 -7.61 4.50 -22.40
C PHE A 184 -8.63 3.51 -21.82
N GLN A 185 -9.86 3.93 -21.52
CA GLN A 185 -10.82 3.10 -20.77
C GLN A 185 -11.22 1.79 -21.47
N ALA A 186 -11.50 1.85 -22.78
CA ALA A 186 -11.88 0.67 -23.56
C ALA A 186 -10.68 -0.27 -23.86
N PRO A 187 -9.51 0.24 -24.31
CA PRO A 187 -8.31 -0.60 -24.44
C PRO A 187 -7.91 -1.27 -23.13
N LEU A 188 -7.99 -0.56 -22.01
CA LEU A 188 -7.68 -1.09 -20.69
C LEU A 188 -8.62 -2.25 -20.32
N LEU A 189 -9.93 -2.10 -20.50
CA LEU A 189 -10.90 -3.18 -20.24
C LEU A 189 -10.65 -4.40 -21.14
N HIS A 190 -10.40 -4.17 -22.43
CA HIS A 190 -10.12 -5.26 -23.37
C HIS A 190 -8.87 -6.05 -22.98
N LEU A 191 -7.78 -5.34 -22.66
CA LEU A 191 -6.53 -5.96 -22.23
C LEU A 191 -6.69 -6.71 -20.89
N PHE A 192 -7.39 -6.09 -19.93
CA PHE A 192 -7.61 -6.66 -18.61
C PHE A 192 -8.42 -7.96 -18.68
N THR A 193 -9.49 -7.98 -19.47
CA THR A 193 -10.32 -9.17 -19.67
C THR A 193 -9.56 -10.27 -20.41
N ALA A 194 -8.80 -9.94 -21.47
CA ALA A 194 -7.97 -10.90 -22.20
C ALA A 194 -6.90 -11.55 -21.31
N MET A 195 -6.17 -10.75 -20.51
CA MET A 195 -5.14 -11.27 -19.60
C MET A 195 -5.73 -12.08 -18.45
N THR A 196 -6.89 -11.67 -17.93
CA THR A 196 -7.61 -12.45 -16.91
C THR A 196 -8.02 -13.81 -17.45
N HIS A 197 -8.52 -13.86 -18.70
CA HIS A 197 -8.86 -15.11 -19.37
C HIS A 197 -7.63 -16.00 -19.60
N GLN A 198 -6.48 -15.42 -19.97
CA GLN A 198 -5.21 -16.17 -20.07
C GLN A 198 -4.78 -16.77 -18.72
N LEU A 199 -4.99 -16.06 -17.61
CA LEU A 199 -4.74 -16.61 -16.27
C LEU A 199 -5.73 -17.71 -15.86
N GLN A 200 -6.98 -17.68 -16.37
CA GLN A 200 -7.97 -18.74 -16.14
C GLN A 200 -7.62 -20.03 -16.88
N HIS A 201 -6.97 -19.90 -18.04
CA HIS A 201 -6.59 -21.01 -18.91
C HIS A 201 -5.10 -20.95 -19.26
N PRO A 202 -4.21 -21.10 -18.27
CA PRO A 202 -2.78 -20.99 -18.52
C PRO A 202 -2.27 -22.18 -19.34
N THR A 203 -1.39 -21.89 -20.29
CA THR A 203 -0.62 -22.90 -21.02
C THR A 203 0.78 -23.05 -20.38
N PRO A 204 1.53 -24.13 -20.68
CA PRO A 204 2.88 -24.29 -20.14
C PRO A 204 3.87 -23.18 -20.49
N SER A 205 3.59 -22.40 -21.55
CA SER A 205 4.40 -21.25 -21.99
C SER A 205 3.92 -19.92 -21.42
N THR A 206 2.87 -19.91 -20.60
CA THR A 206 2.31 -18.68 -20.04
C THR A 206 3.27 -18.08 -19.01
N ASP A 207 3.71 -16.85 -19.24
CA ASP A 207 4.44 -16.07 -18.24
C ASP A 207 3.46 -15.54 -17.17
N LEU A 208 3.24 -16.37 -16.15
CA LEU A 208 2.31 -16.11 -15.07
C LEU A 208 2.75 -14.91 -14.22
N ARG A 209 4.06 -14.68 -14.06
CA ARG A 209 4.59 -13.53 -13.31
C ARG A 209 4.36 -12.24 -14.08
N GLY A 210 4.64 -12.23 -15.38
CA GLY A 210 4.40 -11.07 -16.24
C GLY A 210 2.91 -10.71 -16.31
N LEU A 211 2.01 -11.70 -16.34
CA LEU A 211 0.57 -11.47 -16.39
C LEU A 211 0.05 -10.90 -15.08
N ALA A 212 0.44 -11.49 -13.95
CA ALA A 212 0.05 -10.98 -12.63
C ALA A 212 0.58 -9.55 -12.40
N THR A 213 1.79 -9.25 -12.87
CA THR A 213 2.37 -7.90 -12.84
C THR A 213 1.55 -6.92 -13.69
N ALA A 214 1.18 -7.30 -14.91
CA ALA A 214 0.36 -6.47 -15.80
C ALA A 214 -1.02 -6.19 -15.20
N LEU A 215 -1.71 -7.24 -14.71
CA LEU A 215 -3.02 -7.14 -14.06
C LEU A 215 -2.97 -6.26 -12.83
N ARG A 216 -1.92 -6.36 -12.01
CA ARG A 216 -1.71 -5.48 -10.87
C ARG A 216 -1.58 -4.02 -11.31
N THR A 217 -0.77 -3.75 -12.33
CA THR A 217 -0.57 -2.38 -12.83
C THR A 217 -1.86 -1.83 -13.44
N MET A 218 -2.63 -2.65 -14.16
CA MET A 218 -3.96 -2.29 -14.65
C MET A 218 -4.94 -1.99 -13.51
N CYS A 219 -4.91 -2.75 -12.40
CA CYS A 219 -5.71 -2.43 -11.21
C CYS A 219 -5.35 -1.06 -10.64
N ARG A 220 -4.05 -0.69 -10.63
CA ARG A 220 -3.61 0.64 -10.17
C ARG A 220 -4.02 1.76 -11.14
N ILE A 221 -4.02 1.50 -12.44
CA ILE A 221 -4.53 2.45 -13.42
C ILE A 221 -6.03 2.66 -13.22
N PHE A 222 -6.79 1.57 -13.10
CA PHE A 222 -8.22 1.60 -12.80
C PHE A 222 -8.50 2.46 -11.56
N PHE A 223 -7.76 2.23 -10.47
CA PHE A 223 -7.87 3.02 -9.23
C PHE A 223 -7.68 4.52 -9.49
N SER A 224 -6.64 4.89 -10.26
CA SER A 224 -6.32 6.28 -10.55
C SER A 224 -7.41 6.97 -11.38
N LEU A 225 -7.98 6.25 -12.36
CA LEU A 225 -9.03 6.77 -13.24
C LEU A 225 -10.39 6.90 -12.54
N ASN A 226 -10.65 6.07 -11.52
CA ASN A 226 -11.87 6.10 -10.69
C ASN A 226 -11.70 6.87 -9.37
N TRP A 227 -10.58 7.58 -9.19
CA TRP A 227 -10.29 8.24 -7.90
C TRP A 227 -11.14 9.48 -7.65
N GLN A 228 -11.24 10.33 -8.68
CA GLN A 228 -11.89 11.64 -8.61
C GLN A 228 -13.42 11.54 -8.66
N ASP A 229 -13.90 10.64 -9.51
CA ASP A 229 -15.31 10.30 -9.70
C ASP A 229 -15.43 8.92 -10.37
N LEU A 230 -16.67 8.40 -10.47
CA LEU A 230 -16.99 7.20 -11.26
C LEU A 230 -17.29 7.60 -12.71
N PRO A 231 -16.43 7.26 -13.68
CA PRO A 231 -16.72 7.56 -15.09
C PRO A 231 -17.77 6.60 -15.65
N GLU A 232 -18.67 7.11 -16.49
CA GLU A 232 -19.80 6.39 -17.13
C GLU A 232 -19.37 5.05 -17.75
N PHE A 233 -18.24 5.00 -18.45
CA PHE A 233 -17.75 3.75 -19.04
C PHE A 233 -17.45 2.67 -17.99
N PHE A 234 -16.89 3.03 -16.84
CA PHE A 234 -16.61 2.07 -15.77
C PHE A 234 -17.89 1.62 -15.07
N GLU A 235 -18.88 2.52 -14.95
CA GLU A 235 -20.23 2.18 -14.47
C GLU A 235 -20.93 1.19 -15.41
N ASP A 236 -21.00 1.51 -16.71
CA ASP A 236 -21.64 0.67 -17.74
C ASP A 236 -21.01 -0.74 -17.83
N HIS A 237 -19.70 -0.83 -17.58
CA HIS A 237 -18.93 -2.07 -17.66
C HIS A 237 -18.55 -2.65 -16.30
N ILE A 238 -19.19 -2.20 -15.21
CA ILE A 238 -18.84 -2.59 -13.83
C ILE A 238 -18.84 -4.11 -13.65
N ALA A 239 -19.78 -4.82 -14.28
CA ALA A 239 -19.90 -6.27 -14.15
C ALA A 239 -18.64 -7.01 -14.62
N ALA A 240 -18.03 -6.61 -15.74
CA ALA A 240 -16.82 -7.25 -16.24
C ALA A 240 -15.63 -7.03 -15.30
N TRP A 241 -15.51 -5.81 -14.74
CA TRP A 241 -14.47 -5.49 -13.75
C TRP A 241 -14.65 -6.29 -12.46
N MET A 242 -15.86 -6.30 -11.91
CA MET A 242 -16.15 -6.95 -10.63
C MET A 242 -16.00 -8.47 -10.71
N GLN A 243 -16.44 -9.11 -11.80
CA GLN A 243 -16.25 -10.55 -12.01
C GLN A 243 -14.77 -10.93 -12.09
N ALA A 244 -13.97 -10.13 -12.80
CA ALA A 244 -12.53 -10.35 -12.90
C ALA A 244 -11.83 -10.10 -11.56
N PHE A 245 -12.16 -9.03 -10.83
CA PHE A 245 -11.63 -8.77 -9.49
C PHE A 245 -11.96 -9.90 -8.51
N GLU A 246 -13.20 -10.41 -8.52
CA GLU A 246 -13.59 -11.54 -7.69
C GLU A 246 -12.76 -12.80 -8.01
N PHE A 247 -12.55 -13.10 -9.30
CA PHE A 247 -11.66 -14.18 -9.72
C PHE A 247 -10.22 -13.98 -9.21
N LEU A 248 -9.65 -12.79 -9.41
CA LEU A 248 -8.28 -12.49 -9.01
C LEU A 248 -8.07 -12.57 -7.49
N LEU A 249 -9.08 -12.23 -6.67
CA LEU A 249 -9.00 -12.40 -5.22
C LEU A 249 -9.01 -13.86 -4.79
N ARG A 250 -9.74 -14.72 -5.52
CA ARG A 250 -9.77 -16.18 -5.28
C ARG A 250 -8.52 -16.88 -5.81
N LEU A 251 -7.88 -16.32 -6.82
CA LEU A 251 -6.69 -16.88 -7.45
C LEU A 251 -5.54 -16.96 -6.45
N ASP A 252 -4.95 -18.14 -6.33
CA ASP A 252 -3.75 -18.41 -5.57
C ASP A 252 -2.79 -19.24 -6.43
N LEU A 253 -1.60 -18.69 -6.70
CA LEU A 253 -0.59 -19.28 -7.56
C LEU A 253 0.69 -19.45 -6.75
N ALA A 254 0.87 -20.62 -6.13
CA ALA A 254 1.98 -20.91 -5.23
C ALA A 254 3.37 -20.60 -5.81
N GLN A 255 3.56 -20.78 -7.12
CA GLN A 255 4.79 -20.45 -7.85
C GLN A 255 5.13 -18.93 -7.92
N LEU A 256 4.18 -18.06 -7.61
CA LEU A 256 4.37 -16.62 -7.56
C LEU A 256 4.50 -16.10 -6.12
N VAL A 257 4.31 -16.97 -5.13
CA VAL A 257 4.49 -16.67 -3.71
C VAL A 257 5.96 -16.84 -3.38
N ASP A 258 6.55 -15.81 -2.76
CA ASP A 258 7.89 -15.90 -2.21
C ASP A 258 7.79 -16.48 -0.79
N ALA A 259 8.09 -17.77 -0.64
CA ALA A 259 8.00 -18.47 0.63
C ALA A 259 9.20 -18.19 1.56
N ASP A 260 10.30 -17.65 1.02
CA ASP A 260 11.55 -17.45 1.76
C ASP A 260 11.66 -16.02 2.34
N ASN A 261 10.75 -15.11 1.96
CA ASN A 261 10.72 -13.73 2.41
C ASN A 261 9.40 -13.42 3.15
N ASP A 262 9.47 -13.09 4.43
CA ASP A 262 8.29 -12.82 5.27
C ASP A 262 7.86 -11.34 5.28
N ASP A 263 8.73 -10.44 4.83
CA ASP A 263 8.55 -8.98 4.91
C ASP A 263 8.10 -8.36 3.59
N GLU A 264 8.72 -8.74 2.47
CA GLU A 264 8.41 -8.16 1.16
C GLU A 264 7.20 -8.85 0.53
N ALA A 265 6.21 -8.05 0.12
CA ALA A 265 5.03 -8.56 -0.55
C ALA A 265 5.38 -9.12 -1.94
N ASP A 266 5.07 -10.40 -2.13
CA ASP A 266 5.17 -11.06 -3.43
C ASP A 266 4.15 -10.51 -4.45
N VAL A 267 4.28 -10.96 -5.71
CA VAL A 267 3.46 -10.46 -6.82
C VAL A 267 1.97 -10.76 -6.61
N MET A 268 1.62 -11.90 -6.01
CA MET A 268 0.22 -12.27 -5.75
C MET A 268 -0.37 -11.40 -4.65
N THR A 269 0.34 -11.22 -3.54
CA THR A 269 -0.05 -10.36 -2.43
C THR A 269 -0.24 -8.91 -2.89
N LEU A 270 0.65 -8.43 -3.74
CA LEU A 270 0.57 -7.10 -4.33
C LEU A 270 -0.60 -6.95 -5.32
N LEU A 271 -0.97 -8.02 -6.04
CA LEU A 271 -2.14 -8.06 -6.90
C LEU A 271 -3.44 -8.05 -6.08
N HIS A 272 -3.57 -8.93 -5.08
CA HIS A 272 -4.73 -8.95 -4.18
C HIS A 272 -4.93 -7.60 -3.49
N SER A 273 -3.84 -6.97 -3.06
CA SER A 273 -3.85 -5.62 -2.51
C SER A 273 -4.46 -4.59 -3.46
N ALA A 274 -3.99 -4.56 -4.72
CA ALA A 274 -4.49 -3.60 -5.71
C ALA A 274 -5.97 -3.84 -6.06
N VAL A 275 -6.42 -5.10 -6.08
CA VAL A 275 -7.83 -5.44 -6.28
C VAL A 275 -8.68 -5.00 -5.08
N LEU A 276 -8.24 -5.26 -3.85
CA LEU A 276 -8.93 -4.84 -2.63
C LEU A 276 -9.06 -3.31 -2.55
N GLU A 277 -8.05 -2.56 -2.97
CA GLU A 277 -8.11 -1.09 -3.04
C GLU A 277 -9.22 -0.60 -3.98
N ASN A 278 -9.38 -1.25 -5.14
CA ASN A 278 -10.45 -0.91 -6.09
C ASN A 278 -11.83 -1.25 -5.54
N VAL A 279 -11.99 -2.47 -5.02
CA VAL A 279 -13.26 -2.95 -4.46
C VAL A 279 -13.67 -2.09 -3.26
N LEU A 280 -12.72 -1.65 -2.43
CA LEU A 280 -12.99 -0.79 -1.28
C LEU A 280 -13.52 0.59 -1.69
N ILE A 281 -12.97 1.20 -2.75
CA ILE A 281 -13.51 2.48 -3.26
C ILE A 281 -14.96 2.33 -3.67
N TYR A 282 -15.30 1.27 -4.40
CA TYR A 282 -16.67 1.03 -4.85
C TYR A 282 -17.61 0.75 -3.68
N ALA A 283 -17.15 -0.03 -2.70
CA ALA A 283 -17.91 -0.27 -1.48
C ALA A 283 -18.15 1.00 -0.65
N GLU A 284 -17.25 1.98 -0.66
CA GLU A 284 -17.36 3.19 0.17
C GLU A 284 -17.99 4.39 -0.52
N LYS A 285 -17.82 4.51 -1.85
CA LYS A 285 -18.25 5.70 -2.62
C LYS A 285 -19.42 5.44 -3.57
N TYR A 286 -19.56 4.20 -4.06
CA TYR A 286 -20.47 3.83 -5.16
C TYR A 286 -21.37 2.66 -4.72
N GLU A 287 -22.04 2.85 -3.57
CA GLU A 287 -22.81 1.78 -2.90
C GLU A 287 -23.94 1.23 -3.78
N GLU A 288 -24.59 2.08 -4.57
CA GLU A 288 -25.74 1.71 -5.39
C GLU A 288 -25.31 0.80 -6.55
N GLU A 289 -24.26 1.19 -7.27
CA GLU A 289 -23.70 0.45 -8.40
C GLU A 289 -23.01 -0.84 -7.93
N PHE A 290 -22.39 -0.81 -6.75
CA PHE A 290 -21.70 -1.96 -6.18
C PHE A 290 -22.63 -2.98 -5.52
N ALA A 291 -23.86 -2.60 -5.17
CA ALA A 291 -24.82 -3.44 -4.44
C ALA A 291 -24.98 -4.88 -4.97
N PRO A 292 -25.04 -5.15 -6.30
CA PRO A 292 -25.17 -6.51 -6.83
C PRO A 292 -24.00 -7.44 -6.49
N PHE A 293 -22.82 -6.90 -6.22
CA PHE A 293 -21.59 -7.66 -6.00
C PHE A 293 -21.24 -7.84 -4.53
N VAL A 294 -21.89 -7.10 -3.63
CA VAL A 294 -21.59 -7.06 -2.19
C VAL A 294 -21.53 -8.45 -1.56
N SER A 295 -22.50 -9.31 -1.85
CA SER A 295 -22.55 -10.65 -1.25
C SER A 295 -21.39 -11.54 -1.70
N GLY A 296 -21.02 -11.48 -2.98
CA GLY A 296 -19.92 -12.26 -3.55
C GLY A 296 -18.58 -11.84 -2.95
N PHE A 297 -18.30 -10.53 -2.96
CA PHE A 297 -17.06 -10.00 -2.37
C PHE A 297 -16.99 -10.19 -0.86
N THR A 298 -18.10 -10.06 -0.14
CA THR A 298 -18.12 -10.33 1.32
C THR A 298 -17.67 -11.75 1.61
N HIS A 299 -18.19 -12.74 0.87
CA HIS A 299 -17.78 -14.14 1.06
C HIS A 299 -16.30 -14.37 0.72
N VAL A 300 -15.83 -13.85 -0.42
CA VAL A 300 -14.45 -14.04 -0.88
C VAL A 300 -13.44 -13.38 0.05
N ILE A 301 -13.68 -12.11 0.41
CA ILE A 301 -12.77 -11.33 1.25
C ILE A 301 -12.76 -11.87 2.68
N TRP A 302 -13.89 -12.34 3.18
CA TRP A 302 -13.96 -13.04 4.45
C TRP A 302 -13.08 -14.28 4.46
N GLN A 303 -13.28 -15.19 3.50
CA GLN A 303 -12.49 -16.41 3.43
C GLN A 303 -11.00 -16.08 3.34
N LYS A 304 -10.65 -15.08 2.52
CA LYS A 304 -9.28 -14.61 2.35
C LYS A 304 -8.65 -14.18 3.67
N VAL A 305 -9.29 -13.29 4.43
CA VAL A 305 -8.70 -12.76 5.69
C VAL A 305 -8.61 -13.84 6.78
N THR A 306 -9.52 -14.81 6.78
CA THR A 306 -9.47 -15.95 7.72
C THR A 306 -8.28 -16.87 7.43
N THR A 307 -7.95 -17.13 6.16
CA THR A 307 -6.85 -18.04 5.80
C THR A 307 -5.50 -17.35 5.63
N LEU A 308 -5.47 -16.02 5.48
CA LEU A 308 -4.25 -15.25 5.27
C LEU A 308 -3.27 -15.41 6.44
N SER A 309 -1.98 -15.61 6.17
CA SER A 309 -0.99 -15.77 7.25
C SER A 309 -0.78 -14.47 8.04
N GLN A 310 -0.20 -14.61 9.24
CA GLN A 310 0.12 -13.45 10.08
C GLN A 310 1.43 -12.73 9.70
N MET A 311 2.11 -13.15 8.61
CA MET A 311 3.38 -12.54 8.18
C MET A 311 3.23 -11.05 7.80
N PRO A 312 4.25 -10.20 8.03
CA PRO A 312 4.23 -8.77 7.69
C PRO A 312 3.89 -8.47 6.24
N LYS A 313 4.40 -9.27 5.28
CA LYS A 313 4.09 -9.09 3.85
C LYS A 313 2.59 -9.07 3.51
N HIS A 314 1.77 -9.73 4.32
CA HIS A 314 0.32 -9.82 4.14
C HIS A 314 -0.48 -8.74 4.89
N ASP A 315 0.17 -7.79 5.56
CA ASP A 315 -0.50 -6.80 6.42
C ASP A 315 -1.47 -5.93 5.64
N HIS A 316 -1.07 -5.49 4.44
CA HIS A 316 -1.90 -4.62 3.61
C HIS A 316 -3.19 -5.31 3.15
N VAL A 317 -3.09 -6.57 2.69
CA VAL A 317 -4.26 -7.38 2.30
C VAL A 317 -5.21 -7.58 3.48
N ALA A 318 -4.67 -7.92 4.67
CA ALA A 318 -5.48 -8.09 5.88
C ALA A 318 -6.19 -6.78 6.27
N ALA A 319 -5.46 -5.67 6.27
CA ALA A 319 -5.99 -4.37 6.65
C ALA A 319 -7.11 -3.91 5.70
N LYS A 320 -6.88 -3.97 4.38
CA LYS A 320 -7.91 -3.61 3.39
C LYS A 320 -9.12 -4.55 3.43
N SER A 321 -8.91 -5.85 3.69
CA SER A 321 -10.02 -6.80 3.86
C SER A 321 -10.89 -6.46 5.06
N MET A 322 -10.30 -6.16 6.22
CA MET A 322 -11.04 -5.76 7.42
C MET A 322 -11.73 -4.39 7.25
N LYS A 323 -11.10 -3.44 6.54
CA LYS A 323 -11.75 -2.17 6.18
C LYS A 323 -12.96 -2.38 5.28
N PHE A 324 -12.85 -3.25 4.27
CA PHE A 324 -13.99 -3.62 3.42
C PHE A 324 -15.13 -4.22 4.25
N LEU A 325 -14.85 -5.23 5.08
CA LEU A 325 -15.86 -5.87 5.93
C LEU A 325 -16.54 -4.86 6.87
N ARG A 326 -15.78 -3.92 7.41
CA ARG A 326 -16.31 -2.81 8.24
C ARG A 326 -17.28 -1.95 7.43
N SER A 327 -16.85 -1.48 6.26
CA SER A 327 -17.65 -0.57 5.43
C SER A 327 -18.96 -1.24 5.00
N ILE A 328 -18.92 -2.50 4.54
CA ILE A 328 -20.13 -3.26 4.21
C ILE A 328 -21.01 -3.51 5.44
N ALA A 329 -20.45 -3.85 6.60
CA ALA A 329 -21.25 -4.09 7.81
C ALA A 329 -22.04 -2.85 8.26
N MET A 330 -21.53 -1.65 7.96
CA MET A 330 -22.16 -0.37 8.30
C MET A 330 -23.27 0.04 7.32
N GLN A 331 -23.32 -0.53 6.12
CA GLN A 331 -24.37 -0.23 5.12
C GLN A 331 -25.76 -0.70 5.59
N GLN A 332 -26.82 -0.01 5.16
CA GLN A 332 -28.18 -0.32 5.63
C GLN A 332 -28.72 -1.65 5.06
N GLY A 333 -28.45 -1.93 3.78
CA GLY A 333 -28.99 -3.09 3.05
C GLY A 333 -28.33 -4.45 3.35
N THR A 334 -27.24 -4.47 4.12
CA THR A 334 -26.38 -5.65 4.29
C THR A 334 -26.61 -6.39 5.60
N THR A 335 -27.61 -5.97 6.40
CA THR A 335 -27.85 -6.50 7.75
C THR A 335 -27.98 -8.03 7.79
N ALA A 336 -28.63 -8.62 6.79
CA ALA A 336 -28.80 -10.07 6.67
C ALA A 336 -27.48 -10.85 6.57
N LEU A 337 -26.41 -10.22 6.07
CA LEU A 337 -25.08 -10.84 5.93
C LEU A 337 -24.35 -10.96 7.26
N PHE A 338 -24.67 -10.13 8.27
CA PHE A 338 -23.89 -10.00 9.50
C PHE A 338 -24.68 -10.28 10.78
N GLN A 339 -26.01 -10.20 10.77
CA GLN A 339 -26.83 -10.25 11.99
C GLN A 339 -26.78 -11.61 12.73
N GLN A 340 -26.43 -12.68 12.04
CA GLN A 340 -26.35 -14.01 12.65
C GLN A 340 -25.26 -14.05 13.74
N ASN A 341 -25.59 -14.60 14.91
CA ASN A 341 -24.69 -14.60 16.05
C ASN A 341 -23.39 -15.38 15.78
N ASP A 342 -23.45 -16.45 14.98
CA ASP A 342 -22.28 -17.24 14.60
C ASP A 342 -21.33 -16.44 13.69
N VAL A 343 -21.89 -15.64 12.78
CA VAL A 343 -21.15 -14.74 11.89
C VAL A 343 -20.45 -13.65 12.71
N LEU A 344 -21.14 -13.01 13.64
CA LEU A 344 -20.53 -12.03 14.55
C LEU A 344 -19.44 -12.67 15.43
N SER A 345 -19.65 -13.91 15.87
CA SER A 345 -18.66 -14.64 16.68
C SER A 345 -17.38 -14.91 15.88
N GLU A 346 -17.52 -15.36 14.63
CA GLU A 346 -16.41 -15.60 13.72
C GLU A 346 -15.63 -14.29 13.41
N LEU A 347 -16.33 -13.17 13.14
CA LEU A 347 -15.68 -11.86 12.96
C LEU A 347 -14.91 -11.42 14.19
N CYS A 348 -15.52 -11.50 15.37
CA CYS A 348 -14.89 -11.05 16.61
C CYS A 348 -13.72 -11.94 17.02
N ASN A 349 -13.88 -13.26 16.95
CA ASN A 349 -12.91 -14.21 17.51
C ASN A 349 -11.84 -14.66 16.50
N ASN A 350 -12.21 -14.95 15.26
CA ASN A 350 -11.28 -15.53 14.29
C ASN A 350 -10.65 -14.47 13.36
N ILE A 351 -11.26 -13.29 13.27
CA ILE A 351 -10.70 -12.16 12.50
C ILE A 351 -10.15 -11.08 13.43
N VAL A 352 -10.99 -10.43 14.24
CA VAL A 352 -10.54 -9.29 15.08
C VAL A 352 -9.48 -9.74 16.09
N VAL A 353 -9.78 -10.71 16.96
CA VAL A 353 -8.85 -11.18 18.00
C VAL A 353 -7.54 -11.70 17.41
N ARG A 354 -7.61 -12.50 16.34
CA ARG A 354 -6.43 -13.00 15.63
C ARG A 354 -5.51 -11.87 15.14
N ASN A 355 -6.08 -10.83 14.54
CA ASN A 355 -5.34 -9.70 13.99
C ASN A 355 -4.98 -8.62 15.04
N LEU A 356 -5.40 -8.80 16.30
CA LEU A 356 -4.93 -8.01 17.44
C LEU A 356 -3.67 -8.62 18.09
N GLN A 357 -3.39 -9.90 17.87
CA GLN A 357 -2.28 -10.59 18.51
C GLN A 357 -0.92 -9.99 18.10
N LEU A 358 0.01 -9.85 19.06
CA LEU A 358 1.40 -9.56 18.75
C LEU A 358 1.99 -10.72 17.95
N ARG A 359 2.89 -10.40 17.03
CA ARG A 359 3.70 -11.38 16.30
C ARG A 359 5.13 -11.32 16.78
N GLU A 360 5.89 -12.36 16.46
CA GLU A 360 7.32 -12.40 16.75
C GLU A 360 8.04 -11.18 16.15
N SER A 361 7.72 -10.81 14.90
CA SER A 361 8.21 -9.58 14.26
C SER A 361 7.88 -8.29 15.02
N ASP A 362 6.75 -8.24 15.72
CA ASP A 362 6.36 -7.07 16.52
C ASP A 362 7.16 -7.02 17.85
N VAL A 363 7.51 -8.18 18.41
CA VAL A 363 8.38 -8.31 19.59
C VAL A 363 9.81 -7.92 19.24
N GLU A 364 10.34 -8.42 18.12
CA GLU A 364 11.65 -8.03 17.59
C GLU A 364 11.73 -6.52 17.34
N LEU A 365 10.70 -5.94 16.70
CA LEU A 365 10.64 -4.49 16.48
C LEU A 365 10.66 -3.70 17.80
N PHE A 366 9.99 -4.21 18.85
CA PHE A 366 10.00 -3.58 20.17
C PHE A 366 11.38 -3.62 20.82
N GLU A 367 12.14 -4.71 20.63
CA GLU A 367 13.48 -4.88 21.19
C GLU A 367 14.55 -4.09 20.41
N ASP A 368 14.53 -4.17 19.08
CA ASP A 368 15.54 -3.58 18.21
C ASP A 368 15.30 -2.09 17.92
N ASN A 369 14.03 -1.69 17.78
CA ASN A 369 13.65 -0.30 17.48
C ASN A 369 12.38 0.14 18.22
N PRO A 370 12.46 0.32 19.55
CA PRO A 370 11.30 0.68 20.38
C PRO A 370 10.56 1.95 19.92
N LEU A 371 11.28 2.93 19.36
CA LEU A 371 10.69 4.18 18.88
C LEU A 371 9.77 3.96 17.68
N GLU A 372 10.18 3.08 16.75
CA GLU A 372 9.36 2.74 15.60
C GLU A 372 8.14 1.92 16.01
N TYR A 373 8.30 0.99 16.97
CA TYR A 373 7.16 0.29 17.57
C TYR A 373 6.13 1.27 18.16
N ILE A 374 6.57 2.26 18.95
CA ILE A 374 5.69 3.28 19.54
C ILE A 374 4.97 4.09 18.45
N ARG A 375 5.67 4.51 17.40
CA ARG A 375 5.06 5.27 16.28
C ARG A 375 3.99 4.47 15.53
N ARG A 376 4.26 3.18 15.28
CA ARG A 376 3.34 2.31 14.54
C ARG A 376 2.13 1.89 15.38
N ASP A 377 2.35 1.42 16.61
CA ASP A 377 1.29 0.82 17.43
C ASP A 377 0.59 1.82 18.37
N ILE A 378 1.34 2.74 18.98
CA ILE A 378 0.82 3.63 20.04
C ILE A 378 0.34 4.97 19.47
N GLU A 379 1.12 5.60 18.59
CA GLU A 379 0.75 6.88 17.99
C GLU A 379 -0.28 6.73 16.86
N GLY A 380 -0.41 5.51 16.31
CA GLY A 380 -1.32 5.21 15.21
C GLY A 380 -1.00 6.03 13.96
N ASN A 381 0.29 6.31 13.73
CA ASN A 381 0.73 7.09 12.57
C ASN A 381 0.56 6.29 11.25
N ASP A 382 0.45 4.97 11.37
CA ASP A 382 0.13 4.06 10.28
C ASP A 382 -1.37 3.72 10.30
N GLY A 383 -2.18 4.58 9.68
CA GLY A 383 -3.65 4.46 9.62
C GLY A 383 -4.16 3.20 8.90
N ASP A 384 -3.25 2.41 8.33
CA ASP A 384 -3.51 1.20 7.55
C ASP A 384 -2.88 -0.07 8.18
N SER A 385 -2.41 -0.03 9.43
CA SER A 385 -1.87 -1.24 10.08
C SER A 385 -2.95 -2.31 10.31
N ARG A 386 -2.52 -3.59 10.35
CA ARG A 386 -3.39 -4.75 10.58
C ARG A 386 -4.18 -4.62 11.90
N ARG A 387 -3.52 -4.23 12.99
CA ARG A 387 -4.16 -3.99 14.30
C ARG A 387 -5.17 -2.85 14.26
N SER A 388 -4.79 -1.72 13.65
CA SER A 388 -5.70 -0.57 13.49
C SER A 388 -6.97 -0.96 12.73
N ALA A 389 -6.82 -1.74 11.65
CA ALA A 389 -7.95 -2.23 10.86
C ALA A 389 -8.85 -3.20 11.64
N ALA A 390 -8.28 -4.08 12.48
CA ALA A 390 -9.06 -4.97 13.36
C ALA A 390 -9.87 -4.19 14.41
N ILE A 391 -9.27 -3.15 15.01
CA ILE A 391 -9.95 -2.24 15.96
C ILE A 391 -11.11 -1.51 15.27
N GLU A 392 -10.87 -0.97 14.07
CA GLU A 392 -11.89 -0.25 13.31
C GLU A 392 -13.03 -1.17 12.85
N LEU A 393 -12.74 -2.42 12.49
CA LEU A 393 -13.76 -3.43 12.19
C LEU A 393 -14.64 -3.70 13.42
N LEU A 394 -14.04 -3.93 14.60
CA LEU A 394 -14.80 -4.11 15.84
C LEU A 394 -15.71 -2.92 16.14
N ARG A 395 -15.20 -1.69 15.97
CA ARG A 395 -15.97 -0.46 16.19
C ARG A 395 -17.15 -0.34 15.23
N GLY A 396 -16.94 -0.65 13.94
CA GLY A 396 -18.00 -0.66 12.94
C GLY A 396 -19.09 -1.68 13.26
N LEU A 397 -18.70 -2.91 13.63
CA LEU A 397 -19.65 -3.96 14.03
C LEU A 397 -20.44 -3.56 15.28
N ARG A 398 -19.77 -3.02 16.31
CA ARG A 398 -20.41 -2.54 17.54
C ARG A 398 -21.45 -1.46 17.26
N GLN A 399 -21.20 -0.55 16.31
CA GLN A 399 -22.12 0.54 16.00
C GLN A 399 -23.51 0.05 15.56
N LYS A 400 -23.60 -1.14 14.96
CA LYS A 400 -24.86 -1.72 14.46
C LYS A 400 -25.36 -2.92 15.28
N TYR A 401 -24.44 -3.70 15.86
CA TYR A 401 -24.73 -4.97 16.54
C TYR A 401 -24.26 -4.99 18.00
N ASP A 402 -24.41 -3.86 18.71
CA ASP A 402 -23.79 -3.62 20.02
C ASP A 402 -24.00 -4.76 21.03
N ASP A 403 -25.24 -5.19 21.26
CA ASP A 403 -25.56 -6.21 22.26
C ASP A 403 -24.80 -7.52 22.01
N ALA A 404 -24.82 -8.01 20.77
CA ALA A 404 -24.18 -9.26 20.40
C ALA A 404 -22.66 -9.14 20.45
N VAL A 405 -22.11 -8.09 19.83
CA VAL A 405 -20.65 -7.85 19.76
C VAL A 405 -20.08 -7.65 21.16
N SER A 406 -20.70 -6.81 21.99
CA SER A 406 -20.26 -6.58 23.37
C SER A 406 -20.27 -7.86 24.19
N ARG A 407 -21.32 -8.69 24.08
CA ARG A 407 -21.40 -9.97 24.79
C ARG A 407 -20.30 -10.94 24.35
N ILE A 408 -20.10 -11.10 23.04
CA ILE A 408 -19.06 -11.98 22.49
C ILE A 408 -17.69 -11.53 22.96
N CYS A 409 -17.35 -10.25 22.75
CA CYS A 409 -16.04 -9.74 23.14
C CYS A 409 -15.78 -9.82 24.64
N LEU A 410 -16.75 -9.51 25.51
CA LEU A 410 -16.59 -9.66 26.96
C LEU A 410 -16.36 -11.12 27.39
N SER A 411 -17.06 -12.07 26.75
CA SER A 411 -16.81 -13.50 26.96
C SER A 411 -15.38 -13.88 26.56
N THR A 412 -14.91 -13.41 25.40
CA THR A 412 -13.56 -13.69 24.90
C THR A 412 -12.48 -13.05 25.79
N ILE A 413 -12.68 -11.79 26.21
CA ILE A 413 -11.80 -11.11 27.18
C ILE A 413 -11.66 -11.94 28.45
N THR A 414 -12.78 -12.43 28.99
CA THR A 414 -12.79 -13.24 30.21
C THR A 414 -12.00 -14.54 30.01
N SER A 415 -12.19 -15.23 28.89
CA SER A 415 -11.44 -16.45 28.54
C SER A 415 -9.93 -16.19 28.43
N LEU A 416 -9.53 -15.14 27.71
CA LEU A 416 -8.12 -14.77 27.51
C LEU A 416 -7.44 -14.44 28.84
N LEU A 417 -8.11 -13.70 29.72
CA LEU A 417 -7.58 -13.35 31.03
C LEU A 417 -7.49 -14.58 31.96
N GLN A 418 -8.43 -15.52 31.88
CA GLN A 418 -8.37 -16.79 32.61
C GLN A 418 -7.19 -17.66 32.14
N GLU A 419 -6.98 -17.77 30.83
CA GLU A 419 -5.81 -18.48 30.26
C GLU A 419 -4.49 -17.86 30.72
N TYR A 420 -4.40 -16.53 30.73
CA TYR A 420 -3.24 -15.82 31.27
C TYR A 420 -3.04 -16.14 32.76
N SER A 421 -4.09 -16.02 33.58
CA SER A 421 -4.00 -16.30 35.02
C SER A 421 -3.58 -17.74 35.32
N ALA A 422 -3.95 -18.70 34.47
CA ALA A 422 -3.53 -20.09 34.60
C ALA A 422 -2.05 -20.31 34.25
N SER A 423 -1.47 -19.53 33.33
CA SER A 423 -0.07 -19.69 32.93
C SER A 423 0.56 -18.36 32.46
N PRO A 424 0.90 -17.43 33.37
CA PRO A 424 1.33 -16.08 33.00
C PRO A 424 2.56 -16.00 32.11
N GLN A 425 3.51 -16.94 32.26
CA GLN A 425 4.78 -16.94 31.52
C GLN A 425 4.60 -17.37 30.05
N THR A 426 3.69 -18.31 29.77
CA THR A 426 3.49 -18.86 28.42
C THR A 426 2.29 -18.23 27.71
N LYS A 427 1.34 -17.67 28.48
CA LYS A 427 0.09 -17.08 27.97
C LYS A 427 0.03 -15.56 28.14
N TRP A 428 1.19 -14.90 28.16
CA TRP A 428 1.26 -13.44 28.29
C TRP A 428 0.59 -12.70 27.12
N MET A 429 0.66 -13.25 25.91
CA MET A 429 0.03 -12.67 24.71
C MET A 429 -1.49 -12.57 24.84
N GLN A 430 -2.13 -13.52 25.54
CA GLN A 430 -3.57 -13.49 25.80
C GLN A 430 -3.95 -12.24 26.60
N LYS A 431 -3.12 -11.82 27.55
CA LYS A 431 -3.31 -10.58 28.29
C LYS A 431 -3.15 -9.35 27.41
N ASP A 432 -2.14 -9.30 26.54
CA ASP A 432 -1.98 -8.19 25.57
C ASP A 432 -3.22 -8.04 24.67
N VAL A 433 -3.68 -9.16 24.09
CA VAL A 433 -4.87 -9.17 23.24
C VAL A 433 -6.12 -8.75 24.03
N ALA A 434 -6.27 -9.23 25.27
CA ALA A 434 -7.39 -8.84 26.12
C ALA A 434 -7.38 -7.32 26.42
N ILE A 435 -6.21 -6.74 26.73
CA ILE A 435 -6.08 -5.29 26.97
C ILE A 435 -6.45 -4.49 25.73
N ASN A 436 -5.95 -4.89 24.55
CA ASN A 436 -6.27 -4.22 23.29
C ASN A 436 -7.75 -4.36 22.92
N LEU A 437 -8.34 -5.56 23.10
CA LEU A 437 -9.74 -5.82 22.83
C LEU A 437 -10.67 -5.03 23.76
N VAL A 438 -10.37 -4.99 25.07
CA VAL A 438 -11.10 -4.14 26.03
C VAL A 438 -10.98 -2.68 25.62
N THR A 439 -9.80 -2.21 25.26
CA THR A 439 -9.57 -0.81 24.86
C THR A 439 -10.42 -0.45 23.64
N ALA A 440 -10.44 -1.32 22.64
CA ALA A 440 -11.21 -1.14 21.42
C ALA A 440 -12.73 -1.18 21.67
N LEU A 441 -13.20 -2.11 22.52
CA LEU A 441 -14.61 -2.27 22.88
C LEU A 441 -15.12 -1.11 23.75
N ALA A 442 -14.34 -0.70 24.75
CA ALA A 442 -14.73 0.29 25.75
C ALA A 442 -14.70 1.72 25.23
N ALA A 443 -13.78 2.08 24.33
CA ALA A 443 -13.69 3.42 23.76
C ALA A 443 -14.84 3.65 22.76
N VAL A 444 -15.87 4.41 23.16
CA VAL A 444 -17.00 4.77 22.27
C VAL A 444 -16.67 6.02 21.46
N LYS A 445 -16.30 7.10 22.14
CA LYS A 445 -15.83 8.35 21.52
C LYS A 445 -14.45 8.69 22.06
N GLN A 446 -13.53 8.99 21.15
CA GLN A 446 -12.16 9.37 21.51
C GLN A 446 -11.57 10.38 20.53
N THR A 447 -10.63 11.19 21.03
CA THR A 447 -9.74 12.02 20.22
C THR A 447 -8.32 11.90 20.76
N ARG A 448 -7.29 12.10 19.94
CA ARG A 448 -5.90 12.07 20.44
C ARG A 448 -5.69 13.09 21.56
N ALA A 449 -6.16 14.32 21.37
CA ALA A 449 -6.02 15.41 22.33
C ALA A 449 -6.74 15.16 23.67
N ARG A 450 -7.98 14.66 23.63
CA ARG A 450 -8.81 14.48 24.84
C ARG A 450 -8.93 13.03 25.33
N GLY A 451 -8.26 12.06 24.70
CA GLY A 451 -8.45 10.65 25.04
C GLY A 451 -9.89 10.22 24.84
N VAL A 452 -10.31 9.19 25.58
CA VAL A 452 -11.70 8.70 25.57
C VAL A 452 -12.60 9.69 26.32
N SER A 453 -13.67 10.14 25.67
CA SER A 453 -14.71 10.99 26.25
C SER A 453 -15.96 10.22 26.67
N GLU A 454 -16.20 9.05 26.07
CA GLU A 454 -17.36 8.22 26.35
C GLU A 454 -16.94 6.74 26.39
N VAL A 455 -17.33 6.05 27.47
CA VAL A 455 -17.03 4.65 27.72
C VAL A 455 -18.28 3.81 27.50
N HIS A 456 -18.09 2.62 26.96
CA HIS A 456 -19.19 1.68 26.73
C HIS A 456 -19.80 1.22 28.06
N PRO A 457 -21.12 1.36 28.28
CA PRO A 457 -21.74 1.16 29.60
C PRO A 457 -21.67 -0.29 30.10
N LYS A 458 -21.57 -1.27 29.20
CA LYS A 458 -21.48 -2.69 29.56
C LYS A 458 -20.05 -3.15 29.90
N VAL A 459 -19.03 -2.30 29.71
CA VAL A 459 -17.65 -2.67 30.01
C VAL A 459 -17.28 -2.22 31.41
N PRO A 460 -16.91 -3.14 32.32
CA PRO A 460 -16.52 -2.80 33.69
C PRO A 460 -15.08 -2.25 33.72
N LEU A 461 -14.90 -1.02 33.24
CA LEU A 461 -13.59 -0.41 33.00
C LEU A 461 -12.72 -0.35 34.28
N LEU A 462 -13.32 0.07 35.40
CA LEU A 462 -12.60 0.20 36.67
C LEU A 462 -12.21 -1.15 37.26
N ASP A 463 -13.05 -2.17 37.11
CA ASP A 463 -12.74 -3.51 37.60
C ASP A 463 -11.58 -4.10 36.80
N ILE A 464 -11.61 -3.98 35.45
CA ILE A 464 -10.50 -4.42 34.59
C ILE A 464 -9.22 -3.67 34.93
N PHE A 465 -9.31 -2.35 35.14
CA PHE A 465 -8.18 -1.54 35.54
C PHE A 465 -7.56 -2.04 36.85
N ASN A 466 -8.37 -2.20 37.91
CA ASN A 466 -7.89 -2.60 39.23
C ASN A 466 -7.38 -4.05 39.26
N SER A 467 -8.01 -4.96 38.52
CA SER A 467 -7.67 -6.38 38.53
C SER A 467 -6.50 -6.75 37.62
N HIS A 468 -6.28 -6.02 36.52
CA HIS A 468 -5.31 -6.44 35.48
C HIS A 468 -4.29 -5.38 35.09
N ILE A 469 -4.67 -4.10 35.05
CA ILE A 469 -3.80 -3.00 34.59
C ILE A 469 -2.91 -2.49 35.73
N LEU A 470 -3.52 -2.12 36.86
CA LEU A 470 -2.79 -1.59 38.02
C LEU A 470 -1.75 -2.58 38.57
N PRO A 471 -2.05 -3.89 38.75
CA PRO A 471 -1.05 -4.85 39.20
C PRO A 471 0.13 -4.99 38.24
N GLN A 472 -0.10 -4.87 36.92
CA GLN A 472 0.98 -4.91 35.93
C GLN A 472 1.94 -3.72 36.10
N LEU A 473 1.41 -2.51 36.34
CA LEU A 473 2.22 -1.31 36.57
C LEU A 473 2.97 -1.33 37.92
N GLN A 474 2.45 -2.08 38.90
CA GLN A 474 3.09 -2.24 40.21
C GLN A 474 4.26 -3.24 40.19
N GLN A 475 4.29 -4.18 39.24
CA GLN A 475 5.32 -5.20 39.08
C GLN A 475 6.62 -4.67 38.43
N ARG A 476 7.17 -3.57 38.95
CA ARG A 476 8.35 -2.87 38.42
C ARG A 476 9.66 -3.67 38.42
N GLN A 477 9.71 -4.78 39.15
CA GLN A 477 10.92 -5.60 39.30
C GLN A 477 11.07 -6.65 38.19
N ASP A 478 10.03 -6.90 37.40
CA ASP A 478 10.10 -7.83 36.27
C ASP A 478 10.67 -7.13 35.04
N THR A 479 11.92 -7.45 34.71
CA THR A 479 12.65 -6.89 33.57
C THR A 479 12.59 -7.78 32.33
N SER A 480 11.71 -8.79 32.30
CA SER A 480 11.55 -9.62 31.11
C SER A 480 11.01 -8.81 29.93
N PRO A 481 11.44 -9.07 28.68
CA PRO A 481 10.91 -8.37 27.51
C PRO A 481 9.37 -8.44 27.40
N THR A 482 8.81 -9.59 27.78
CA THR A 482 7.35 -9.81 27.85
C THR A 482 6.66 -8.91 28.87
N ALA A 483 7.29 -8.64 30.02
CA ALA A 483 6.75 -7.72 31.01
C ALA A 483 6.80 -6.27 30.53
N HIS A 484 7.84 -5.88 29.79
CA HIS A 484 7.92 -4.55 29.18
C HIS A 484 6.82 -4.31 28.14
N LEU A 485 6.52 -5.29 27.28
CA LEU A 485 5.41 -5.21 26.33
C LEU A 485 4.05 -5.07 27.02
N LEU A 486 3.78 -5.90 28.04
CA LEU A 486 2.55 -5.79 28.82
C LEU A 486 2.44 -4.46 29.59
N THR A 487 3.58 -3.96 30.07
CA THR A 487 3.66 -2.64 30.72
C THR A 487 3.37 -1.53 29.71
N ALA A 488 3.93 -1.59 28.51
CA ALA A 488 3.63 -0.64 27.43
C ALA A 488 2.12 -0.66 27.07
N GLY A 489 1.51 -1.85 26.98
CA GLY A 489 0.06 -1.99 26.79
C GLY A 489 -0.77 -1.39 27.94
N ALA A 490 -0.36 -1.61 29.18
CA ALA A 490 -0.98 -1.02 30.37
C ALA A 490 -0.86 0.52 30.38
N LEU A 491 0.29 1.06 30.01
CA LEU A 491 0.52 2.51 29.88
C LEU A 491 -0.35 3.10 28.77
N LYS A 492 -0.46 2.43 27.61
CA LYS A 492 -1.35 2.81 26.51
C LYS A 492 -2.80 2.84 26.94
N PHE A 493 -3.25 1.85 27.72
CA PHE A 493 -4.60 1.81 28.30
C PHE A 493 -4.85 3.05 29.19
N VAL A 494 -3.94 3.32 30.12
CA VAL A 494 -4.05 4.46 31.03
C VAL A 494 -4.05 5.78 30.28
N ALA A 495 -3.14 5.95 29.31
CA ALA A 495 -3.11 7.12 28.45
C ALA A 495 -4.43 7.29 27.69
N THR A 496 -5.02 6.21 27.17
CA THR A 496 -6.28 6.22 26.41
C THR A 496 -7.46 6.63 27.29
N PHE A 497 -7.58 6.05 28.50
CA PHE A 497 -8.70 6.28 29.42
C PHE A 497 -8.43 7.32 30.51
N ARG A 498 -7.39 8.15 30.39
CA ARG A 498 -6.97 9.14 31.40
C ARG A 498 -8.08 10.05 31.95
N ASN A 499 -9.09 10.36 31.14
CA ASN A 499 -10.23 11.20 31.52
C ASN A 499 -11.39 10.43 32.16
N GLN A 500 -11.31 9.11 32.19
CA GLN A 500 -12.33 8.19 32.70
C GLN A 500 -11.89 7.53 34.02
N LEU A 501 -10.63 7.73 34.42
CA LEU A 501 -10.09 7.25 35.68
C LEU A 501 -10.33 8.30 36.79
N PRO A 502 -10.85 7.90 37.96
CA PRO A 502 -11.03 8.80 39.09
C PRO A 502 -9.72 9.45 39.54
N VAL A 503 -9.78 10.69 40.04
CA VAL A 503 -8.60 11.42 40.53
C VAL A 503 -7.83 10.64 41.59
N ALA A 504 -8.54 9.96 42.50
CA ALA A 504 -7.93 9.12 43.53
C ALA A 504 -7.06 7.99 42.94
N VAL A 505 -7.51 7.39 41.83
CA VAL A 505 -6.76 6.37 41.10
C VAL A 505 -5.54 6.99 40.44
N LEU A 506 -5.68 8.16 39.82
CA LEU A 506 -4.55 8.86 39.20
C LEU A 506 -3.45 9.20 40.21
N SER A 507 -3.81 9.62 41.43
CA SER A 507 -2.84 9.88 42.50
C SER A 507 -2.02 8.64 42.90
N THR A 508 -2.61 7.44 42.85
CA THR A 508 -1.87 6.18 43.07
C THR A 508 -1.01 5.77 41.89
N LEU A 509 -1.36 6.25 40.69
CA LEU A 509 -0.74 5.85 39.44
C LEU A 509 0.46 6.73 39.07
N PHE A 510 0.43 8.04 39.37
CA PHE A 510 1.55 8.96 39.08
C PHE A 510 2.92 8.50 39.62
N PRO A 511 3.05 7.93 40.83
CA PRO A 511 4.32 7.40 41.32
C PRO A 511 4.79 6.13 40.58
N LEU A 512 3.88 5.47 39.86
CA LEU A 512 4.10 4.23 39.10
C LEU A 512 4.46 4.47 37.63
N LEU A 513 4.10 5.63 37.08
CA LEU A 513 4.62 6.17 35.82
C LEU A 513 6.04 6.71 36.00
#